data_AF-A0A4Q2XFD4-F1
#
_entry.id   AF-A0A4Q2XFD4-F1
#
_cell.length_a   1.000
_cell.length_b   1.000
_cell.length_c   1.000
_cell.angle_alpha   90.00
_cell.angle_beta   90.00
_cell.angle_gamma   90.00
#
_symmetry.space_group_name_H-M   'P 1'
#
loop_
_entity.id
_entity.type
_entity.pdbx_description
1 polymer ?
#
loop_
_entity_poly.entity_id
_entity_poly.type
_entity_poly.pdbx_seq_one_letter_code
_entity_poly.pdbx_strand_id
1 'polypeptide(L)'
;MNKVSMLLLAGACAAGLVTGIAGKRHFQTSASTVDGELSAGEVRGSVTGDVLEQSFPADKKPGGKAAAVERSCDTVESLIAIGDQTLYQRLALWLMDATEEEIAAYWQAYQKKDPSKRSRDINDLVFLNWARLSPQGAIAGAGPRNEQYAWWAWSCHDPKGSLAAALKAGGDRLKDVAFGLGEFHPGWLREHFEEIPEDARQKALAGLAKWDDEQDPLKTLQFMQENGMQAGTGTVRALVRKDPAEAVAWAKTYRGRETGMLDFVVKTLASEQPEELKRLMEAAPSGAAKRTMESALFGNLVKNDPAAALEQANATRVPRIAAERYAALGLDVVKSDPEKAFGLAKDLFARCPDAMRQTAQVDLPDGGSNYSVFVPGVREFAEGLLIKDSARMLDMALALPAKDSGAILSNFSNQWASRDLEAYTGWVNQQSDPRIRDTAADLVSDRLAAKGHFDEAADWAVSGSGAADNLRQVMSRWKAADADAARRWLESSSVPDETKENVRKLLEDRE
;
A
#
# COMPACT_ATOMS: atom_id res chain seq x y z
N MET A 1 -17.32 -20.39 -47.15
CA MET A 1 -18.34 -20.18 -46.09
C MET A 1 -18.04 -18.87 -45.40
N ASN A 2 -19.05 -18.02 -45.28
CA ASN A 2 -18.95 -16.56 -45.14
C ASN A 2 -18.73 -16.06 -43.70
N LYS A 3 -17.88 -15.03 -43.60
CA LYS A 3 -17.93 -13.79 -42.79
C LYS A 3 -17.97 -13.85 -41.25
N VAL A 4 -16.82 -13.47 -40.68
CA VAL A 4 -16.55 -12.39 -39.70
C VAL A 4 -17.75 -11.71 -39.03
N SER A 5 -17.73 -11.66 -37.69
CA SER A 5 -18.02 -10.45 -36.90
C SER A 5 -17.40 -10.54 -35.50
N MET A 6 -16.23 -9.92 -35.34
CA MET A 6 -15.81 -9.24 -34.11
C MET A 6 -16.65 -7.96 -34.00
N LEU A 7 -17.10 -7.59 -32.79
CA LEU A 7 -17.38 -6.20 -32.47
C LEU A 7 -17.01 -5.89 -31.02
N LEU A 8 -16.09 -4.94 -30.92
CA LEU A 8 -15.57 -4.22 -29.76
C LEU A 8 -16.48 -3.01 -29.45
N LEU A 9 -16.62 -2.68 -28.16
CA LEU A 9 -16.87 -1.34 -27.58
C LEU A 9 -16.79 -1.53 -26.05
N ALA A 10 -15.73 -1.16 -25.30
CA ALA A 10 -15.02 0.11 -25.14
C ALA A 10 -15.89 1.26 -24.61
N GLY A 11 -15.60 1.67 -23.36
CA GLY A 11 -15.65 3.08 -22.93
C GLY A 11 -16.72 3.49 -21.91
N ALA A 12 -16.34 3.58 -20.63
CA ALA A 12 -16.33 4.86 -19.89
C ALA A 12 -15.74 4.66 -18.48
N CYS A 13 -14.57 5.26 -18.27
CA CYS A 13 -13.95 5.49 -16.96
C CYS A 13 -14.55 6.73 -16.27
N ALA A 14 -14.31 6.79 -14.96
CA ALA A 14 -14.11 7.98 -14.12
C ALA A 14 -15.34 8.66 -13.45
N ALA A 15 -15.53 8.32 -12.17
CA ALA A 15 -15.66 9.25 -11.04
C ALA A 15 -15.35 8.42 -9.76
N GLY A 16 -14.22 8.63 -9.07
CA GLY A 16 -14.10 9.60 -7.96
C GLY A 16 -14.58 8.95 -6.65
N LEU A 17 -13.73 8.24 -5.91
CA LEU A 17 -13.07 8.69 -4.66
C LEU A 17 -14.04 9.24 -3.59
N VAL A 18 -13.87 8.77 -2.34
CA VAL A 18 -14.66 9.01 -1.10
C VAL A 18 -15.82 8.01 -0.98
N THR A 19 -15.71 6.89 -0.23
CA THR A 19 -15.81 6.85 1.24
C THR A 19 -15.16 5.58 1.80
N GLY A 20 -14.05 5.76 2.53
CA GLY A 20 -13.51 4.76 3.44
C GLY A 20 -13.53 5.32 4.86
N ILE A 21 -14.71 5.54 5.44
CA ILE A 21 -14.88 5.89 6.86
C ILE A 21 -16.27 5.41 7.33
N ALA A 22 -16.33 4.31 8.06
CA ALA A 22 -17.36 4.04 9.08
C ALA A 22 -16.82 2.93 9.99
N GLY A 23 -16.35 3.29 11.19
CA GLY A 23 -15.81 2.31 12.14
C GLY A 23 -14.84 2.84 13.19
N LYS A 24 -14.57 4.15 13.26
CA LYS A 24 -14.03 4.80 14.48
C LYS A 24 -14.81 6.09 14.71
N ARG A 25 -16.00 5.99 15.30
CA ARG A 25 -16.65 7.15 15.91
C ARG A 25 -16.09 7.29 17.32
N HIS A 26 -15.18 8.23 17.48
CA HIS A 26 -14.97 8.89 18.77
C HIS A 26 -16.31 9.43 19.26
N PHE A 27 -16.71 9.04 20.48
CA PHE A 27 -17.58 9.87 21.29
C PHE A 27 -16.82 11.16 21.60
N GLN A 28 -16.99 12.20 20.79
CA GLN A 28 -16.76 13.57 21.23
C GLN A 28 -18.02 14.01 21.98
N THR A 29 -17.97 13.89 23.30
CA THR A 29 -18.87 14.60 24.20
C THR A 29 -18.67 16.10 24.00
N SER A 30 -19.71 16.79 23.54
CA SER A 30 -19.78 18.25 23.55
C SER A 30 -19.79 18.72 25.01
N ALA A 31 -18.61 18.98 25.58
CA ALA A 31 -18.51 19.68 26.85
C ALA A 31 -18.61 21.18 26.58
N SER A 32 -19.70 21.78 27.04
CA SER A 32 -19.83 23.23 27.20
C SER A 32 -18.76 23.72 28.18
N THR A 33 -18.00 24.73 27.75
CA THR A 33 -17.01 25.43 28.54
C THR A 33 -17.69 26.15 29.72
N VAL A 34 -17.35 25.73 30.94
CA VAL A 34 -17.45 26.55 32.15
C VAL A 34 -16.04 26.67 32.69
N ASP A 35 -15.49 27.87 32.67
CA ASP A 35 -14.15 28.19 33.17
C ASP A 35 -14.06 27.92 34.68
N GLY A 36 -13.02 27.19 35.08
CA GLY A 36 -12.72 26.84 36.46
C GLY A 36 -11.26 26.44 36.60
N GLU A 37 -10.42 27.44 36.85
CA GLU A 37 -8.98 27.39 37.09
C GLU A 37 -8.64 26.61 38.37
N LEU A 38 -7.89 25.51 38.30
CA LEU A 38 -7.21 24.94 39.47
C LEU A 38 -5.84 24.30 39.15
N SER A 39 -4.94 24.60 40.09
CA SER A 39 -3.49 24.40 40.19
C SER A 39 -3.00 22.93 40.14
N ALA A 40 -1.81 22.76 39.57
CA ALA A 40 -1.06 21.52 39.50
C ALA A 40 -0.32 21.19 40.81
N GLY A 41 -0.52 19.98 41.32
CA GLY A 41 0.25 19.37 42.41
C GLY A 41 0.95 18.10 41.94
N GLU A 42 2.26 18.09 42.05
CA GLU A 42 3.21 17.03 41.70
C GLU A 42 3.15 15.86 42.70
N VAL A 43 2.99 14.61 42.24
CA VAL A 43 3.34 13.42 43.04
C VAL A 43 3.97 12.36 42.15
N ARG A 44 5.27 12.12 42.39
CA ARG A 44 6.06 10.99 41.91
C ARG A 44 5.83 9.78 42.83
N GLY A 45 5.52 8.61 42.26
CA GLY A 45 5.49 7.33 42.97
C GLY A 45 5.91 6.19 42.06
N SER A 46 7.03 5.56 42.39
CA SER A 46 7.60 4.35 41.77
C SER A 46 6.77 3.12 42.18
N VAL A 47 6.50 2.20 41.24
CA VAL A 47 5.95 0.88 41.53
C VAL A 47 6.71 -0.18 40.72
N THR A 48 7.37 -1.08 41.46
CA THR A 48 7.92 -2.36 41.01
C THR A 48 6.80 -3.39 40.84
N GLY A 49 6.93 -4.26 39.85
CA GLY A 49 5.91 -5.20 39.42
C GLY A 49 5.64 -6.36 40.38
N ASP A 50 4.40 -6.81 40.36
CA ASP A 50 4.02 -8.20 40.61
C ASP A 50 2.70 -8.51 39.87
N VAL A 51 2.52 -9.78 39.54
CA VAL A 51 1.54 -10.37 38.62
C VAL A 51 0.08 -9.95 38.89
N LEU A 52 -0.61 -9.45 37.85
CA LEU A 52 -2.03 -9.07 37.88
C LEU A 52 -2.91 -10.18 37.29
N GLU A 53 -3.45 -11.03 38.16
CA GLU A 53 -4.82 -11.52 38.00
C GLU A 53 -5.75 -10.32 38.24
N GLN A 54 -6.47 -9.88 37.20
CA GLN A 54 -7.48 -8.83 37.35
C GLN A 54 -8.71 -9.39 38.06
N SER A 55 -8.66 -9.44 39.39
CA SER A 55 -9.86 -9.38 40.22
C SER A 55 -10.43 -7.96 40.13
N PHE A 56 -11.64 -7.82 39.57
CA PHE A 56 -12.39 -6.56 39.64
C PHE A 56 -12.50 -6.13 41.11
N PRO A 57 -12.10 -4.89 41.48
CA PRO A 57 -12.26 -4.44 42.85
C PRO A 57 -13.75 -4.31 43.16
N ALA A 58 -14.28 -5.25 43.94
CA ALA A 58 -15.46 -4.99 44.74
C ALA A 58 -15.14 -3.79 45.67
N ASP A 59 -16.10 -2.90 45.86
CA ASP A 59 -16.12 -1.84 46.89
C ASP A 59 -15.52 -0.45 46.61
N LYS A 60 -15.60 0.05 45.38
CA LYS A 60 -15.77 1.52 45.19
C LYS A 60 -17.13 1.85 44.59
N LYS A 61 -18.11 2.13 45.46
CA LYS A 61 -19.42 2.68 45.06
C LYS A 61 -19.20 4.04 44.37
N PRO A 62 -19.52 4.21 43.08
CA PRO A 62 -19.55 5.52 42.46
C PRO A 62 -20.70 6.31 43.11
N GLY A 63 -20.37 7.37 43.85
CA GLY A 63 -21.33 8.20 44.60
C GLY A 63 -22.17 9.15 43.74
N GLY A 64 -22.16 9.03 42.42
CA GLY A 64 -23.04 9.79 41.54
C GLY A 64 -24.39 9.09 41.40
N LYS A 65 -25.50 9.78 41.71
CA LYS A 65 -26.83 9.32 41.29
C LYS A 65 -26.79 9.18 39.77
N ALA A 66 -26.76 7.94 39.25
CA ALA A 66 -26.92 7.70 37.82
C ALA A 66 -28.21 8.41 37.38
N ALA A 67 -28.08 9.37 36.46
CA ALA A 67 -29.26 9.96 35.84
C ALA A 67 -30.09 8.79 35.26
N ALA A 68 -31.38 8.76 35.55
CA ALA A 68 -32.26 7.74 34.99
C ALA A 68 -32.14 7.83 33.47
N VAL A 69 -31.66 6.76 32.84
CA VAL A 69 -31.60 6.67 31.38
C VAL A 69 -33.04 6.79 30.90
N GLU A 70 -33.33 7.84 30.12
CA GLU A 70 -34.67 8.04 29.58
C GLU A 70 -35.02 6.84 28.69
N ARG A 71 -36.11 6.16 29.03
CA ARG A 71 -36.63 5.06 28.21
C ARG A 71 -37.10 5.61 26.87
N SER A 72 -36.91 4.83 25.81
CA SER A 72 -37.49 5.18 24.51
C SER A 72 -39.02 5.23 24.59
N CYS A 73 -39.62 6.26 24.01
CA CYS A 73 -41.07 6.33 23.79
C CYS A 73 -41.48 5.83 22.39
N ASP A 74 -40.53 5.26 21.65
CA ASP A 74 -40.78 4.70 20.32
C ASP A 74 -41.67 3.45 20.36
N THR A 75 -42.51 3.30 19.34
CA THR A 75 -43.27 2.07 19.06
C THR A 75 -42.70 1.38 17.81
N VAL A 76 -43.11 0.15 17.56
CA VAL A 76 -42.73 -0.54 16.31
C VAL A 76 -43.12 0.28 15.08
N GLU A 77 -44.32 0.87 15.09
CA GLU A 77 -44.82 1.70 13.99
C GLU A 77 -43.99 2.96 13.81
N SER A 78 -43.64 3.65 14.90
CA SER A 78 -42.80 4.85 14.80
C SER A 78 -41.42 4.50 14.25
N LEU A 79 -40.82 3.38 14.67
CA LEU A 79 -39.52 2.93 14.18
C LEU A 79 -39.54 2.56 12.69
N ILE A 80 -40.57 1.84 12.24
CA ILE A 80 -40.68 1.43 10.84
C ILE A 80 -40.87 2.62 9.89
N ALA A 81 -41.55 3.68 10.36
CA ALA A 81 -41.78 4.91 9.62
C ALA A 81 -40.53 5.80 9.45
N ILE A 82 -39.48 5.55 10.25
CA ILE A 82 -38.23 6.33 10.19
C ILE A 82 -37.34 5.83 9.04
N GLY A 83 -36.66 6.78 8.38
CA GLY A 83 -35.64 6.48 7.38
C GLY A 83 -34.32 6.01 8.00
N ASP A 84 -33.55 5.21 7.26
CA ASP A 84 -32.39 4.48 7.79
C ASP A 84 -31.32 5.35 8.47
N GLN A 85 -31.16 6.62 8.06
CA GLN A 85 -30.13 7.52 8.60
C GLN A 85 -30.29 7.81 10.11
N THR A 86 -31.52 7.89 10.62
CA THR A 86 -31.80 8.15 12.05
C THR A 86 -32.34 6.92 12.77
N LEU A 87 -32.74 5.88 12.02
CA LEU A 87 -33.29 4.65 12.57
C LEU A 87 -32.33 3.97 13.55
N TYR A 88 -31.05 3.85 13.21
CA TYR A 88 -30.09 3.08 14.02
C TYR A 88 -30.04 3.54 15.48
N GLN A 89 -29.94 4.84 15.72
CA GLN A 89 -29.82 5.41 17.07
C GLN A 89 -31.11 5.20 17.89
N ARG A 90 -32.27 5.47 17.29
CA ARG A 90 -33.57 5.32 17.97
C ARG A 90 -33.92 3.87 18.23
N LEU A 91 -33.62 3.00 17.26
CA LEU A 91 -33.78 1.56 17.42
C LEU A 91 -32.87 1.02 18.52
N ALA A 92 -31.60 1.42 18.57
CA ALA A 92 -30.68 1.00 19.62
C ALA A 92 -31.17 1.40 21.02
N LEU A 93 -31.69 2.63 21.18
CA LEU A 93 -32.27 3.10 22.43
C LEU A 93 -33.52 2.29 22.83
N TRP A 94 -34.40 2.01 21.87
CA TRP A 94 -35.61 1.22 22.09
C TRP A 94 -35.33 -0.24 22.44
N LEU A 95 -34.36 -0.88 21.77
CA LEU A 95 -34.00 -2.29 21.98
C LEU A 95 -33.46 -2.60 23.38
N MET A 96 -33.04 -1.59 24.16
CA MET A 96 -32.57 -1.81 25.53
C MET A 96 -33.69 -2.29 26.47
N ASP A 97 -34.91 -1.81 26.25
CA ASP A 97 -36.08 -2.11 27.08
C ASP A 97 -37.09 -3.04 26.38
N ALA A 98 -36.95 -3.27 25.07
CA ALA A 98 -37.87 -4.06 24.28
C ALA A 98 -37.95 -5.53 24.74
N THR A 99 -39.16 -6.08 24.79
CA THR A 99 -39.37 -7.52 25.05
C THR A 99 -39.06 -8.37 23.82
N GLU A 100 -38.94 -9.69 24.01
CA GLU A 100 -38.77 -10.63 22.90
C GLU A 100 -39.88 -10.47 21.82
N GLU A 101 -41.13 -10.33 22.26
CA GLU A 101 -42.30 -10.19 21.39
C GLU A 101 -42.26 -8.87 20.60
N GLU A 102 -41.82 -7.78 21.23
CA GLU A 102 -41.69 -6.48 20.61
C GLU A 102 -40.59 -6.52 19.53
N ILE A 103 -39.43 -7.10 19.83
CA ILE A 103 -38.34 -7.26 18.84
C ILE A 103 -38.80 -8.14 17.68
N ALA A 104 -39.53 -9.22 17.95
CA ALA A 104 -40.10 -10.08 16.92
C ALA A 104 -41.08 -9.31 16.03
N ALA A 105 -41.98 -8.52 16.61
CA ALA A 105 -42.92 -7.69 15.88
C ALA A 105 -42.21 -6.65 15.00
N TYR A 106 -41.19 -5.97 15.53
CA TYR A 106 -40.36 -5.05 14.77
C TYR A 106 -39.67 -5.76 13.59
N TRP A 107 -39.03 -6.90 13.82
CA TRP A 107 -38.35 -7.64 12.77
C TRP A 107 -39.31 -8.08 11.66
N GLN A 108 -40.48 -8.60 12.01
CA GLN A 108 -41.51 -8.98 11.03
C GLN A 108 -42.01 -7.80 10.20
N ALA A 109 -42.13 -6.62 10.81
CA ALA A 109 -42.47 -5.40 10.07
C ALA A 109 -41.32 -4.94 9.16
N TYR A 110 -40.08 -4.99 9.66
CA TYR A 110 -38.88 -4.57 8.94
C TYR A 110 -38.56 -5.50 7.74
N GLN A 111 -38.83 -6.79 7.86
CA GLN A 111 -38.67 -7.77 6.77
C GLN A 111 -39.57 -7.49 5.55
N LYS A 112 -40.67 -6.75 5.73
CA LYS A 112 -41.55 -6.34 4.62
C LYS A 112 -40.94 -5.24 3.75
N LYS A 113 -39.88 -4.55 4.23
CA LYS A 113 -39.11 -3.63 3.40
C LYS A 113 -38.40 -4.41 2.29
N ASP A 114 -38.18 -3.75 1.16
CA ASP A 114 -37.38 -4.28 0.05
C ASP A 114 -36.03 -4.80 0.57
N PRO A 115 -35.65 -6.07 0.34
CA PRO A 115 -34.39 -6.63 0.81
C PRO A 115 -33.16 -5.82 0.43
N SER A 116 -33.18 -5.14 -0.73
CA SER A 116 -32.09 -4.28 -1.19
C SER A 116 -31.98 -2.96 -0.42
N LYS A 117 -33.05 -2.57 0.28
CA LYS A 117 -33.13 -1.37 1.12
C LYS A 117 -32.93 -1.65 2.60
N ARG A 118 -32.72 -2.91 3.00
CA ARG A 118 -32.45 -3.24 4.41
C ARG A 118 -30.98 -3.04 4.71
N SER A 119 -30.68 -2.19 5.69
CA SER A 119 -29.33 -2.03 6.22
C SER A 119 -28.88 -3.31 6.96
N ARG A 120 -27.64 -3.75 6.70
CA ARG A 120 -26.99 -4.85 7.42
C ARG A 120 -26.82 -4.50 8.90
N ASP A 121 -26.41 -3.28 9.20
CA ASP A 121 -26.18 -2.81 10.57
C ASP A 121 -27.46 -2.86 11.42
N ILE A 122 -28.62 -2.63 10.80
CA ILE A 122 -29.92 -2.76 11.47
C ILE A 122 -30.25 -4.23 11.75
N ASN A 123 -29.95 -5.15 10.82
CA ASN A 123 -30.11 -6.59 11.08
C ASN A 123 -29.23 -7.01 12.26
N ASP A 124 -27.96 -6.64 12.22
CA ASP A 124 -26.98 -6.98 13.25
C ASP A 124 -27.43 -6.45 14.61
N LEU A 125 -27.87 -5.19 14.69
CA LEU A 125 -28.37 -4.57 15.92
C LEU A 125 -29.61 -5.29 16.49
N VAL A 126 -30.58 -5.65 15.63
CA VAL A 126 -31.79 -6.38 16.05
C VAL A 126 -31.42 -7.74 16.60
N PHE A 127 -30.62 -8.53 15.88
CA PHE A 127 -30.29 -9.89 16.30
C PHE A 127 -29.37 -9.93 17.50
N LEU A 128 -28.43 -9.00 17.64
CA LEU A 128 -27.62 -8.87 18.85
C LEU A 128 -28.49 -8.64 20.09
N ASN A 129 -29.55 -7.83 20.00
CA ASN A 129 -30.45 -7.62 21.14
C ASN A 129 -31.45 -8.77 21.33
N TRP A 130 -31.94 -9.36 20.25
CA TRP A 130 -32.88 -10.48 20.34
C TRP A 130 -32.22 -11.74 20.92
N ALA A 131 -31.04 -12.12 20.41
CA ALA A 131 -30.33 -13.30 20.86
C ALA A 131 -29.87 -13.21 22.33
N ARG A 132 -29.69 -11.98 22.86
CA ARG A 132 -29.44 -11.75 24.29
C ARG A 132 -30.62 -12.20 25.16
N LEU A 133 -31.86 -12.00 24.69
CA LEU A 133 -33.08 -12.35 25.43
C LEU A 133 -33.47 -13.82 25.21
N SER A 134 -33.48 -14.26 23.95
CA SER A 134 -33.95 -15.58 23.54
C SER A 134 -33.28 -15.99 22.23
N PRO A 135 -32.15 -16.72 22.27
CA PRO A 135 -31.49 -17.20 21.07
C PRO A 135 -32.41 -18.09 20.20
N GLN A 136 -33.22 -18.94 20.83
CA GLN A 136 -34.16 -19.81 20.13
C GLN A 136 -35.29 -19.03 19.47
N GLY A 137 -35.82 -18.01 20.15
CA GLY A 137 -36.80 -17.08 19.60
C GLY A 137 -36.25 -16.32 18.40
N ALA A 138 -35.01 -15.82 18.50
CA ALA A 138 -34.33 -15.15 17.41
C ALA A 138 -34.14 -16.06 16.18
N ILE A 139 -33.69 -17.31 16.38
CA ILE A 139 -33.53 -18.28 15.29
C ILE A 139 -34.87 -18.60 14.63
N ALA A 140 -35.91 -18.89 15.43
CA ALA A 140 -37.25 -19.20 14.92
C ALA A 140 -37.86 -18.02 14.17
N GLY A 141 -37.66 -16.79 14.68
CA GLY A 141 -38.20 -15.56 14.12
C GLY A 141 -37.42 -14.99 12.93
N ALA A 142 -36.16 -15.38 12.73
CA ALA A 142 -35.32 -14.88 11.65
C ALA A 142 -35.85 -15.25 10.25
N GLY A 143 -36.43 -16.44 10.13
CA GLY A 143 -36.78 -17.08 8.87
C GLY A 143 -35.55 -17.64 8.12
N PRO A 144 -35.77 -18.50 7.11
CA PRO A 144 -34.73 -19.36 6.53
C PRO A 144 -33.60 -18.60 5.81
N ARG A 145 -33.82 -17.34 5.43
CA ARG A 145 -32.81 -16.51 4.72
C ARG A 145 -31.98 -15.62 5.65
N ASN A 146 -32.34 -15.53 6.93
CA ASN A 146 -31.68 -14.62 7.88
C ASN A 146 -31.24 -15.34 9.17
N GLU A 147 -31.44 -16.65 9.28
CA GLU A 147 -31.04 -17.48 10.42
C GLU A 147 -29.56 -17.26 10.80
N GLN A 148 -28.68 -17.03 9.82
CA GLN A 148 -27.27 -16.72 10.02
C GLN A 148 -27.00 -15.57 11.01
N TYR A 149 -27.84 -14.53 11.01
CA TYR A 149 -27.68 -13.39 11.93
C TYR A 149 -27.99 -13.78 13.37
N ALA A 150 -28.97 -14.67 13.59
CA ALA A 150 -29.33 -15.14 14.93
C ALA A 150 -28.23 -16.04 15.52
N TRP A 151 -27.66 -16.94 14.72
CA TRP A 151 -26.54 -17.79 15.16
C TRP A 151 -25.28 -16.99 15.47
N TRP A 152 -24.90 -16.09 14.56
CA TRP A 152 -23.79 -15.17 14.78
C TRP A 152 -24.01 -14.31 16.04
N ALA A 153 -25.18 -13.73 16.22
CA ALA A 153 -25.50 -12.89 17.38
C ALA A 153 -25.53 -13.67 18.70
N TRP A 154 -25.99 -14.93 18.70
CA TRP A 154 -25.95 -15.77 19.89
C TRP A 154 -24.51 -15.97 20.38
N SER A 155 -23.57 -16.17 19.46
CA SER A 155 -22.17 -16.37 19.83
C SER A 155 -21.53 -15.21 20.58
N CYS A 156 -22.06 -13.99 20.45
CA CYS A 156 -21.64 -12.77 21.17
C CYS A 156 -21.98 -12.80 22.68
N HIS A 157 -23.06 -13.50 23.05
CA HIS A 157 -23.57 -13.52 24.43
C HIS A 157 -23.24 -14.81 25.17
N ASP A 158 -23.17 -15.93 24.45
CA ASP A 158 -22.92 -17.25 25.02
C ASP A 158 -22.08 -18.09 24.06
N PRO A 159 -20.74 -17.92 24.04
CA PRO A 159 -19.85 -18.60 23.10
C PRO A 159 -19.94 -20.12 23.24
N LYS A 160 -20.01 -20.64 24.47
CA LYS A 160 -20.07 -22.08 24.73
C LYS A 160 -21.42 -22.68 24.35
N GLY A 161 -22.53 -22.05 24.75
CA GLY A 161 -23.86 -22.56 24.45
C GLY A 161 -24.20 -22.47 22.96
N SER A 162 -23.80 -21.38 22.29
CA SER A 162 -23.99 -21.24 20.84
C SER A 162 -23.20 -22.28 20.04
N LEU A 163 -21.93 -22.57 20.40
CA LEU A 163 -21.15 -23.63 19.78
C LEU A 163 -21.80 -25.00 19.99
N ALA A 164 -22.18 -25.34 21.22
CA ALA A 164 -22.83 -26.62 21.52
C ALA A 164 -24.14 -26.82 20.76
N ALA A 165 -24.92 -25.77 20.57
CA ALA A 165 -26.14 -25.80 19.78
C ALA A 165 -25.85 -25.93 18.27
N ALA A 166 -24.86 -25.21 17.76
CA ALA A 166 -24.49 -25.27 16.34
C ALA A 166 -23.87 -26.61 15.95
N LEU A 167 -23.12 -27.26 16.85
CA LEU A 167 -22.62 -28.63 16.66
C LEU A 167 -23.76 -29.65 16.49
N LYS A 168 -24.88 -29.46 17.20
CA LYS A 168 -26.07 -30.31 17.05
C LYS A 168 -26.84 -30.01 15.77
N ALA A 169 -26.92 -28.73 15.38
CA ALA A 169 -27.62 -28.31 14.17
C ALA A 169 -26.86 -28.66 12.89
N GLY A 170 -25.53 -28.60 12.92
CA GLY A 170 -24.64 -28.86 11.78
C GLY A 170 -24.74 -27.83 10.65
N GLY A 171 -24.01 -28.10 9.56
CA GLY A 171 -24.03 -27.30 8.34
C GLY A 171 -23.52 -25.87 8.54
N ASP A 172 -24.13 -24.91 7.81
CA ASP A 172 -23.66 -23.51 7.81
C ASP A 172 -23.84 -22.78 9.15
N ARG A 173 -24.71 -23.26 10.04
CA ARG A 173 -24.94 -22.67 11.38
C ARG A 173 -23.66 -22.68 12.21
N LEU A 174 -22.89 -23.76 12.09
CA LEU A 174 -21.58 -23.88 12.74
C LEU A 174 -20.60 -22.84 12.23
N LYS A 175 -20.63 -22.50 10.94
CA LYS A 175 -19.77 -21.47 10.34
C LYS A 175 -20.16 -20.07 10.81
N ASP A 176 -21.45 -19.80 10.95
CA ASP A 176 -21.95 -18.52 11.46
C ASP A 176 -21.56 -18.29 12.93
N VAL A 177 -21.74 -19.33 13.76
CA VAL A 177 -21.25 -19.31 15.16
C VAL A 177 -19.73 -19.19 15.21
N ALA A 178 -18.99 -20.01 14.45
CA ALA A 178 -17.53 -19.95 14.42
C ALA A 178 -17.03 -18.55 14.08
N PHE A 179 -17.61 -17.91 13.06
CA PHE A 179 -17.29 -16.52 12.70
C PHE A 179 -17.54 -15.55 13.86
N GLY A 180 -18.71 -15.62 14.50
CA GLY A 180 -19.02 -14.74 15.63
C GLY A 180 -18.14 -15.00 16.87
N LEU A 181 -17.75 -16.25 17.14
CA LEU A 181 -16.80 -16.58 18.21
C LEU A 181 -15.45 -15.87 18.00
N GLY A 182 -14.93 -15.89 16.77
CA GLY A 182 -13.70 -15.16 16.45
C GLY A 182 -13.87 -13.65 16.53
N GLU A 183 -15.03 -13.14 16.11
CA GLU A 183 -15.32 -11.71 16.12
C GLU A 183 -15.42 -11.13 17.54
N PHE A 184 -16.15 -11.80 18.43
CA PHE A 184 -16.52 -11.24 19.73
C PHE A 184 -15.68 -11.74 20.89
N HIS A 185 -15.06 -12.92 20.74
CA HIS A 185 -14.37 -13.59 21.83
C HIS A 185 -12.97 -14.09 21.42
N PRO A 186 -12.04 -13.18 21.04
CA PRO A 186 -10.72 -13.56 20.57
C PRO A 186 -9.93 -14.39 21.60
N GLY A 187 -10.03 -14.04 22.89
CA GLY A 187 -9.41 -14.82 23.98
C GLY A 187 -9.98 -16.23 24.09
N TRP A 188 -11.31 -16.34 24.14
CA TRP A 188 -12.02 -17.62 24.20
C TRP A 188 -11.71 -18.49 22.97
N LEU A 189 -11.71 -17.91 21.77
CA LEU A 189 -11.41 -18.62 20.54
C LEU A 189 -10.03 -19.28 20.60
N ARG A 190 -9.00 -18.59 21.11
CA ARG A 190 -7.64 -19.15 21.21
C ARG A 190 -7.59 -20.37 22.12
N GLU A 191 -8.31 -20.34 23.23
CA GLU A 191 -8.34 -21.43 24.22
C GLU A 191 -9.16 -22.63 23.75
N HIS A 192 -10.22 -22.39 22.98
CA HIS A 192 -11.20 -23.40 22.57
C HIS A 192 -11.18 -23.70 21.07
N PHE A 193 -10.13 -23.30 20.35
CA PHE A 193 -10.05 -23.43 18.89
C PHE A 193 -10.20 -24.89 18.43
N GLU A 194 -9.62 -25.82 19.19
CA GLU A 194 -9.66 -27.24 18.88
C GLU A 194 -11.06 -27.86 19.05
N GLU A 195 -11.95 -27.21 19.80
CA GLU A 195 -13.36 -27.63 19.96
C GLU A 195 -14.20 -27.29 18.72
N ILE A 196 -13.72 -26.40 17.85
CA ILE A 196 -14.37 -26.03 16.59
C ILE A 196 -13.98 -27.06 15.51
N PRO A 197 -14.96 -27.69 14.83
CA PRO A 197 -14.68 -28.60 13.72
C PRO A 197 -13.85 -27.94 12.62
N GLU A 198 -12.95 -28.73 12.03
CA GLU A 198 -11.91 -28.25 11.10
C GLU A 198 -12.48 -27.44 9.93
N ASP A 199 -13.62 -27.85 9.38
CA ASP A 199 -14.30 -27.19 8.26
C ASP A 199 -14.92 -25.81 8.61
N ALA A 200 -15.03 -25.49 9.90
CA ALA A 200 -15.50 -24.20 10.42
C ALA A 200 -14.37 -23.31 10.97
N ARG A 201 -13.17 -23.84 11.24
CA ARG A 201 -12.04 -23.09 11.82
C ARG A 201 -11.63 -21.87 10.99
N GLN A 202 -11.62 -22.00 9.66
CA GLN A 202 -11.32 -20.86 8.77
C GLN A 202 -12.32 -19.70 8.92
N LYS A 203 -13.58 -20.00 9.24
CA LYS A 203 -14.59 -18.96 9.52
C LYS A 203 -14.34 -18.28 10.85
N ALA A 204 -13.93 -19.02 11.88
CA ALA A 204 -13.51 -18.42 13.15
C ALA A 204 -12.31 -17.50 13.00
N LEU A 205 -11.29 -17.93 12.24
CA LEU A 205 -10.12 -17.09 11.95
C LEU A 205 -10.50 -15.84 11.14
N ALA A 206 -11.45 -15.95 10.21
CA ALA A 206 -11.98 -14.79 9.49
C ALA A 206 -12.73 -13.81 10.40
N GLY A 207 -13.45 -14.31 11.41
CA GLY A 207 -14.08 -13.50 12.45
C GLY A 207 -13.05 -12.78 13.32
N LEU A 208 -12.01 -13.49 13.76
CA LEU A 208 -10.89 -12.93 14.52
C LEU A 208 -10.16 -11.82 13.77
N ALA A 209 -10.03 -11.96 12.45
CA ALA A 209 -9.41 -10.96 11.58
C ALA A 209 -10.29 -9.74 11.28
N LYS A 210 -11.57 -9.75 11.68
CA LYS A 210 -12.53 -8.69 11.35
C LYS A 210 -12.20 -7.38 12.07
N TRP A 211 -11.73 -7.47 13.31
CA TRP A 211 -11.44 -6.32 14.17
C TRP A 211 -9.98 -6.32 14.61
N ASP A 212 -9.46 -5.12 14.88
CA ASP A 212 -8.14 -4.95 15.47
C ASP A 212 -8.21 -5.37 16.94
N ASP A 213 -7.37 -6.33 17.35
CA ASP A 213 -7.30 -6.71 18.77
C ASP A 213 -6.44 -5.70 19.53
N GLU A 214 -7.10 -4.71 20.15
CA GLU A 214 -6.44 -3.72 21.01
C GLU A 214 -6.12 -4.27 22.41
N GLN A 215 -6.74 -5.39 22.81
CA GLN A 215 -6.55 -5.97 24.14
C GLN A 215 -5.29 -6.83 24.21
N ASP A 216 -5.14 -7.81 23.33
CA ASP A 216 -4.03 -8.77 23.31
C ASP A 216 -3.43 -8.95 21.91
N PRO A 217 -2.94 -7.87 21.26
CA PRO A 217 -2.54 -7.90 19.86
C PRO A 217 -1.43 -8.93 19.56
N LEU A 218 -0.45 -9.10 20.44
CA LEU A 218 0.62 -10.08 20.24
C LEU A 218 0.09 -11.52 20.19
N LYS A 219 -0.75 -11.90 21.17
CA LYS A 219 -1.32 -13.26 21.23
C LYS A 219 -2.18 -13.54 20.00
N THR A 220 -2.96 -12.57 19.54
CA THR A 220 -3.74 -12.69 18.31
C THR A 220 -2.84 -12.88 17.10
N LEU A 221 -1.78 -12.08 16.95
CA LEU A 221 -0.85 -12.20 15.83
C LEU A 221 -0.12 -13.54 15.79
N GLN A 222 0.35 -14.02 16.95
CA GLN A 222 0.98 -15.34 17.08
C GLN A 222 0.00 -16.46 16.71
N PHE A 223 -1.21 -16.42 17.28
CA PHE A 223 -2.25 -17.40 16.99
C PHE A 223 -2.65 -17.43 15.51
N MET A 224 -2.79 -16.26 14.87
CA MET A 224 -3.06 -16.17 13.43
C MET A 224 -1.92 -16.79 12.62
N GLN A 225 -0.67 -16.50 12.97
CA GLN A 225 0.50 -17.04 12.28
C GLN A 225 0.59 -18.57 12.40
N GLU A 226 0.35 -19.13 13.59
CA GLU A 226 0.33 -20.58 13.85
C GLU A 226 -0.73 -21.29 13.00
N ASN A 227 -1.83 -20.61 12.71
CA ASN A 227 -2.93 -21.12 11.91
C ASN A 227 -2.86 -20.72 10.42
N GLY A 228 -1.69 -20.31 9.94
CA GLY A 228 -1.44 -20.00 8.53
C GLY A 228 -2.14 -18.73 8.02
N MET A 229 -2.64 -17.88 8.92
CA MET A 229 -3.28 -16.61 8.57
C MET A 229 -2.25 -15.48 8.48
N GLN A 230 -2.56 -14.50 7.62
CA GLN A 230 -1.79 -13.26 7.54
C GLN A 230 -2.08 -12.36 8.73
N ALA A 231 -1.09 -11.57 9.14
CA ALA A 231 -1.25 -10.60 10.22
C ALA A 231 -2.16 -9.45 9.80
N GLY A 232 -3.21 -9.18 10.57
CA GLY A 232 -4.05 -7.99 10.37
C GLY A 232 -3.27 -6.71 10.66
N THR A 233 -3.19 -5.79 9.70
CA THR A 233 -2.37 -4.57 9.84
C THR A 233 -2.80 -3.69 11.01
N GLY A 234 -4.09 -3.64 11.35
CA GLY A 234 -4.56 -2.84 12.48
C GLY A 234 -4.26 -3.49 13.84
N THR A 235 -4.31 -4.82 13.97
CA THR A 235 -3.77 -5.55 15.14
C THR A 235 -2.26 -5.33 15.29
N VAL A 236 -1.50 -5.27 14.20
CA VAL A 236 -0.07 -4.90 14.25
C VAL A 236 0.10 -3.46 14.74
N ARG A 237 -0.72 -2.49 14.29
CA ARG A 237 -0.68 -1.12 14.83
C ARG A 237 -1.04 -1.07 16.30
N ALA A 238 -2.01 -1.88 16.75
CA ALA A 238 -2.34 -2.00 18.16
C ALA A 238 -1.14 -2.50 18.97
N LEU A 239 -0.40 -3.51 18.46
CA LEU A 239 0.86 -3.95 19.08
C LEU A 239 1.89 -2.82 19.12
N VAL A 240 2.07 -2.10 18.02
CA VAL A 240 3.01 -0.95 17.94
C VAL A 240 2.68 0.12 18.98
N ARG A 241 1.41 0.45 19.20
CA ARG A 241 1.01 1.45 20.22
C ARG A 241 1.18 0.95 21.64
N LYS A 242 0.90 -0.34 21.86
CA LYS A 242 0.94 -0.95 23.20
C LYS A 242 2.36 -1.29 23.65
N ASP A 243 3.14 -1.91 22.77
CA ASP A 243 4.51 -2.34 23.03
C ASP A 243 5.37 -2.28 21.74
N PRO A 244 5.96 -1.11 21.44
CA PRO A 244 6.89 -0.87 20.35
C PRO A 244 8.05 -1.90 20.23
N ALA A 245 8.63 -2.28 21.36
CA ALA A 245 9.79 -3.17 21.39
C ALA A 245 9.39 -4.59 20.98
N GLU A 246 8.28 -5.07 21.55
CA GLU A 246 7.70 -6.38 21.24
C GLU A 246 7.22 -6.43 19.79
N ALA A 247 6.63 -5.35 19.26
CA ALA A 247 6.25 -5.25 17.85
C ALA A 247 7.45 -5.48 16.91
N VAL A 248 8.58 -4.84 17.21
CA VAL A 248 9.82 -5.01 16.45
C VAL A 248 10.39 -6.43 16.59
N ALA A 249 10.35 -7.00 17.80
CA ALA A 249 10.82 -8.36 18.05
C ALA A 249 9.99 -9.38 17.25
N TRP A 250 8.66 -9.31 17.37
CA TRP A 250 7.72 -10.16 16.64
C TRP A 250 7.90 -10.04 15.12
N ALA A 251 8.02 -8.82 14.58
CA ALA A 251 8.17 -8.59 13.15
C ALA A 251 9.46 -9.18 12.55
N LYS A 252 10.53 -9.34 13.36
CA LYS A 252 11.77 -10.02 12.94
C LYS A 252 11.62 -11.53 12.82
N THR A 253 10.74 -12.13 13.62
CA THR A 253 10.48 -13.57 13.61
C THR A 253 9.32 -13.96 12.69
N TYR A 254 8.53 -13.00 12.21
CA TYR A 254 7.41 -13.24 11.32
C TYR A 254 7.86 -13.96 10.03
N ARG A 255 7.26 -15.12 9.74
CA ARG A 255 7.57 -15.97 8.58
C ARG A 255 6.48 -15.95 7.49
N GLY A 256 5.60 -14.95 7.50
CA GLY A 256 4.56 -14.82 6.48
C GLY A 256 5.14 -14.58 5.08
N ARG A 257 4.28 -14.69 4.06
CA ARG A 257 4.65 -14.43 2.66
C ARG A 257 5.14 -13.00 2.41
N GLU A 258 4.88 -12.08 3.33
CA GLU A 258 5.26 -10.68 3.24
C GLU A 258 6.65 -10.45 3.86
N THR A 259 7.65 -10.23 3.02
CA THR A 259 9.01 -9.81 3.42
C THR A 259 9.08 -8.38 3.99
N GLY A 260 7.94 -7.76 4.31
CA GLY A 260 7.81 -6.34 4.65
C GLY A 260 7.29 -6.03 6.06
N MET A 261 7.04 -7.02 6.93
CA MET A 261 6.40 -6.74 8.23
C MET A 261 7.26 -5.84 9.14
N LEU A 262 8.58 -6.05 9.17
CA LEU A 262 9.49 -5.17 9.91
C LEU A 262 9.45 -3.73 9.37
N ASP A 263 9.41 -3.56 8.05
CA ASP A 263 9.30 -2.24 7.41
C ASP A 263 7.97 -1.56 7.76
N PHE A 264 6.87 -2.29 7.79
CA PHE A 264 5.56 -1.78 8.22
C PHE A 264 5.57 -1.32 9.69
N VAL A 265 6.09 -2.14 10.61
CA VAL A 265 6.20 -1.79 12.04
C VAL A 265 7.07 -0.56 12.22
N VAL A 266 8.24 -0.52 11.58
CA VAL A 266 9.18 0.59 11.68
C VAL A 266 8.59 1.88 11.09
N LYS A 267 7.89 1.83 9.96
CA LYS A 267 7.20 3.00 9.39
C LYS A 267 6.07 3.50 10.28
N THR A 268 5.32 2.59 10.90
CA THR A 268 4.25 2.93 11.86
C THR A 268 4.85 3.63 13.08
N LEU A 269 5.92 3.08 13.65
CA LEU A 269 6.65 3.71 14.75
C LEU A 269 7.20 5.08 14.35
N ALA A 270 7.80 5.21 13.17
CA ALA A 270 8.31 6.49 12.70
C ALA A 270 7.22 7.55 12.60
N SER A 271 5.99 7.18 12.22
CA SER A 271 4.87 8.14 12.12
C SER A 271 4.19 8.44 13.45
N GLU A 272 4.03 7.45 14.33
CA GLU A 272 3.21 7.58 15.54
C GLU A 272 4.04 7.84 16.81
N GLN A 273 5.27 7.31 16.86
CA GLN A 273 6.15 7.30 18.05
C GLN A 273 7.64 7.43 17.66
N PRO A 274 8.07 8.52 16.98
CA PRO A 274 9.43 8.64 16.44
C PRO A 274 10.53 8.59 17.50
N GLU A 275 10.30 9.13 18.70
CA GLU A 275 11.28 9.07 19.81
C GLU A 275 11.52 7.64 20.30
N GLU A 276 10.47 6.83 20.33
CA GLU A 276 10.58 5.43 20.73
C GLU A 276 11.30 4.61 19.65
N LEU A 277 11.04 4.90 18.37
CA LEU A 277 11.83 4.32 17.27
C LEU A 277 13.31 4.66 17.39
N LYS A 278 13.64 5.91 17.75
CA LYS A 278 15.02 6.35 17.96
C LYS A 278 15.67 5.57 19.11
N ARG A 279 14.98 5.41 20.25
CA ARG A 279 15.46 4.60 21.38
C ARG A 279 15.73 3.15 20.97
N LEU A 280 14.82 2.52 20.22
CA LEU A 280 14.97 1.16 19.71
C LEU A 280 16.13 1.04 18.72
N MET A 281 16.33 2.03 17.84
CA MET A 281 17.44 2.10 16.89
C MET A 281 18.80 2.21 17.59
N GLU A 282 18.89 3.03 18.65
CA GLU A 282 20.11 3.20 19.44
C GLU A 282 20.51 1.89 20.15
N ALA A 283 19.52 1.14 20.66
CA ALA A 283 19.73 -0.16 21.28
C ALA A 283 19.97 -1.31 20.26
N ALA A 284 19.59 -1.14 18.99
CA ALA A 284 19.73 -2.17 17.97
C ALA A 284 21.21 -2.38 17.57
N PRO A 285 21.65 -3.64 17.38
CA PRO A 285 22.95 -3.92 16.80
C PRO A 285 23.01 -3.42 15.35
N SER A 286 24.22 -3.12 14.88
CA SER A 286 24.46 -2.80 13.47
C SER A 286 23.93 -3.91 12.57
N GLY A 287 23.20 -3.56 11.51
CA GLY A 287 22.62 -4.53 10.60
C GLY A 287 21.46 -3.99 9.78
N ALA A 288 20.76 -4.87 9.06
CA ALA A 288 19.64 -4.50 8.21
C ALA A 288 18.50 -3.83 8.99
N ALA A 289 18.11 -4.38 10.14
CA ALA A 289 17.02 -3.82 10.95
C ALA A 289 17.32 -2.39 11.43
N LYS A 290 18.53 -2.13 11.94
CA LYS A 290 18.93 -0.78 12.35
C LYS A 290 18.90 0.21 11.19
N ARG A 291 19.39 -0.19 10.01
CA ARG A 291 19.31 0.64 8.80
C ARG A 291 17.86 0.95 8.41
N THR A 292 16.95 -0.02 8.49
CA THR A 292 15.52 0.24 8.25
C THR A 292 14.95 1.30 9.20
N MET A 293 15.32 1.25 10.49
CA MET A 293 14.92 2.26 11.48
C MET A 293 15.52 3.63 11.17
N GLU A 294 16.80 3.70 10.82
CA GLU A 294 17.48 4.94 10.41
C GLU A 294 16.81 5.58 9.19
N SER A 295 16.50 4.79 8.16
CA SER A 295 15.83 5.28 6.95
C SER A 295 14.40 5.77 7.25
N ALA A 296 13.67 5.10 8.14
CA ALA A 296 12.33 5.52 8.52
C ALA A 296 12.31 6.80 9.38
N LEU A 297 13.24 6.94 10.32
CA LEU A 297 13.43 8.20 11.07
C LEU A 297 13.81 9.35 10.13
N PHE A 298 14.71 9.09 9.17
CA PHE A 298 15.04 10.09 8.16
C PHE A 298 13.81 10.46 7.30
N GLY A 299 13.02 9.48 6.88
CA GLY A 299 11.77 9.72 6.16
C GLY A 299 10.74 10.52 6.97
N ASN A 300 10.71 10.36 8.30
CA ASN A 300 9.91 11.22 9.18
C ASN A 300 10.44 12.65 9.20
N LEU A 301 11.77 12.83 9.32
CA LEU A 301 12.40 14.16 9.26
C LEU A 301 12.13 14.86 7.93
N VAL A 302 12.21 14.18 6.79
CA VAL A 302 11.89 14.79 5.48
C VAL A 302 10.50 15.43 5.48
N LYS A 303 9.51 14.77 6.10
CA LYS A 303 8.12 15.25 6.14
C LYS A 303 7.90 16.38 7.13
N ASN A 304 8.54 16.32 8.30
CA ASN A 304 8.22 17.20 9.43
C ASN A 304 9.24 18.34 9.60
N ASP A 305 10.49 18.13 9.19
CA ASP A 305 11.59 19.09 9.26
C ASP A 305 12.60 18.85 8.10
N PRO A 306 12.24 19.25 6.86
CA PRO A 306 13.11 19.06 5.70
C PRO A 306 14.44 19.80 5.81
N ALA A 307 14.55 20.83 6.67
CA ALA A 307 15.79 21.55 6.91
C ALA A 307 16.76 20.70 7.75
N ALA A 308 16.29 20.13 8.86
CA ALA A 308 17.09 19.18 9.66
C ALA A 308 17.44 17.92 8.86
N ALA A 309 16.52 17.42 8.03
CA ALA A 309 16.81 16.29 7.13
C ALA A 309 17.94 16.64 6.14
N LEU A 310 17.95 17.84 5.55
CA LEU A 310 19.03 18.29 4.67
C LEU A 310 20.36 18.44 5.42
N GLU A 311 20.36 19.01 6.62
CA GLU A 311 21.55 19.09 7.48
C GLU A 311 22.11 17.68 7.75
N GLN A 312 21.24 16.73 8.11
CA GLN A 312 21.64 15.36 8.38
C GLN A 312 22.17 14.66 7.11
N ALA A 313 21.57 14.89 5.94
CA ALA A 313 22.07 14.39 4.66
C ALA A 313 23.47 14.95 4.38
N ASN A 314 23.68 16.25 4.58
CA ASN A 314 24.98 16.92 4.41
C ASN A 314 26.07 16.37 5.34
N ALA A 315 25.71 16.09 6.60
CA ALA A 315 26.62 15.55 7.62
C ALA A 315 26.94 14.05 7.42
N THR A 316 26.21 13.36 6.54
CA THR A 316 26.40 11.92 6.29
C THR A 316 27.69 11.65 5.54
N ARG A 317 28.63 10.94 6.19
CA ARG A 317 29.95 10.62 5.61
C ARG A 317 29.94 9.43 4.67
N VAL A 318 29.02 8.48 4.86
CA VAL A 318 28.94 7.27 4.01
C VAL A 318 28.25 7.64 2.69
N PRO A 319 28.95 7.60 1.53
CA PRO A 319 28.43 8.10 0.25
C PRO A 319 27.07 7.52 -0.13
N ARG A 320 26.92 6.20 -0.02
CA ARG A 320 25.68 5.50 -0.31
C ARG A 320 24.49 6.00 0.53
N ILE A 321 24.69 6.17 1.83
CA ILE A 321 23.62 6.61 2.74
C ILE A 321 23.31 8.09 2.52
N ALA A 322 24.32 8.92 2.22
CA ALA A 322 24.09 10.29 1.82
C ALA A 322 23.22 10.34 0.56
N ALA A 323 23.52 9.53 -0.45
CA ALA A 323 22.75 9.49 -1.68
C ALA A 323 21.28 9.07 -1.47
N GLU A 324 21.03 8.04 -0.66
CA GLU A 324 19.67 7.64 -0.26
C GLU A 324 18.91 8.80 0.40
N ARG A 325 19.57 9.55 1.28
CA ARG A 325 18.99 10.72 1.98
C ARG A 325 18.68 11.88 1.03
N TYR A 326 19.60 12.22 0.12
CA TYR A 326 19.32 13.23 -0.91
C TYR A 326 18.18 12.80 -1.83
N ALA A 327 18.10 11.51 -2.20
CA ALA A 327 17.01 11.03 -3.02
C ALA A 327 15.65 11.13 -2.32
N ALA A 328 15.59 10.79 -1.03
CA ALA A 328 14.36 10.95 -0.24
C ALA A 328 13.91 12.43 -0.15
N LEU A 329 14.83 13.36 0.10
CA LEU A 329 14.56 14.80 0.05
C LEU A 329 14.13 15.25 -1.35
N GLY A 330 14.81 14.76 -2.38
CA GLY A 330 14.56 15.08 -3.77
C GLY A 330 13.17 14.64 -4.23
N LEU A 331 12.76 13.43 -3.87
CA LEU A 331 11.43 12.87 -4.16
C LEU A 331 10.30 13.69 -3.53
N ASP A 332 10.52 14.29 -2.36
CA ASP A 332 9.55 15.14 -1.69
C ASP A 332 9.34 16.46 -2.46
N VAL A 333 10.41 17.07 -2.97
CA VAL A 333 10.35 18.40 -3.61
C VAL A 333 10.23 18.38 -5.13
N VAL A 334 10.53 17.27 -5.82
CA VAL A 334 10.58 17.22 -7.30
C VAL A 334 9.28 17.67 -7.97
N LYS A 335 8.14 17.49 -7.31
CA LYS A 335 6.85 17.91 -7.86
C LYS A 335 6.62 19.41 -7.72
N SER A 336 6.95 19.99 -6.56
CA SER A 336 6.64 21.38 -6.18
C SER A 336 7.76 22.37 -6.49
N ASP A 337 9.01 21.93 -6.43
CA ASP A 337 10.22 22.75 -6.63
C ASP A 337 11.29 21.93 -7.38
N PRO A 338 11.18 21.83 -8.72
CA PRO A 338 12.15 21.11 -9.56
C PRO A 338 13.57 21.70 -9.47
N GLU A 339 13.72 23.02 -9.27
CA GLU A 339 15.05 23.64 -9.18
C GLU A 339 15.80 23.18 -7.95
N LYS A 340 15.13 23.18 -6.79
CA LYS A 340 15.69 22.59 -5.57
C LYS A 340 15.98 21.10 -5.75
N ALA A 341 15.11 20.37 -6.44
CA ALA A 341 15.30 18.95 -6.74
C ALA A 341 16.58 18.72 -7.57
N PHE A 342 16.80 19.48 -8.63
CA PHE A 342 18.05 19.39 -9.42
C PHE A 342 19.28 19.77 -8.59
N GLY A 343 19.16 20.74 -7.67
CA GLY A 343 20.22 21.05 -6.70
C GLY A 343 20.59 19.83 -5.83
N LEU A 344 19.59 19.17 -5.25
CA LEU A 344 19.78 17.96 -4.44
C LEU A 344 20.38 16.80 -5.24
N ALA A 345 19.98 16.64 -6.51
CA ALA A 345 20.53 15.61 -7.40
C ALA A 345 22.01 15.87 -7.71
N LYS A 346 22.40 17.12 -7.93
CA LYS A 346 23.80 17.51 -8.10
C LYS A 346 24.63 17.14 -6.86
N ASP A 347 24.13 17.45 -5.66
CA ASP A 347 24.82 17.10 -4.41
C ASP A 347 24.90 15.59 -4.19
N LEU A 348 23.83 14.86 -4.53
CA LEU A 348 23.77 13.40 -4.51
C LEU A 348 24.88 12.79 -5.36
N PHE A 349 24.96 13.18 -6.63
CA PHE A 349 25.94 12.61 -7.57
C PHE A 349 27.37 13.07 -7.31
N ALA A 350 27.56 14.27 -6.77
CA ALA A 350 28.89 14.73 -6.34
C ALA A 350 29.45 13.85 -5.20
N ARG A 351 28.58 13.39 -4.29
CA ARG A 351 28.97 12.54 -3.16
C ARG A 351 29.04 11.05 -3.52
N CYS A 352 28.16 10.58 -4.39
CA CYS A 352 28.08 9.19 -4.81
C CYS A 352 27.87 9.11 -6.33
N PRO A 353 28.95 9.25 -7.13
CA PRO A 353 28.85 9.28 -8.59
C PRO A 353 28.24 8.00 -9.19
N ASP A 354 28.37 6.88 -8.49
CA ASP A 354 27.89 5.55 -8.87
C ASP A 354 26.53 5.18 -8.23
N ALA A 355 25.79 6.15 -7.66
CA ALA A 355 24.54 5.89 -6.92
C ALA A 355 23.47 5.15 -7.74
N MET A 356 23.47 5.31 -9.06
CA MET A 356 22.56 4.63 -9.98
C MET A 356 22.99 3.21 -10.33
N ARG A 357 24.23 2.81 -10.04
CA ARG A 357 24.74 1.48 -10.38
C ARG A 357 25.91 1.10 -9.48
N GLN A 358 25.62 0.75 -8.23
CA GLN A 358 26.64 0.20 -7.35
C GLN A 358 26.83 -1.29 -7.65
N THR A 359 28.07 -1.75 -7.59
CA THR A 359 28.38 -3.18 -7.65
C THR A 359 28.69 -3.65 -6.24
N ALA A 360 27.91 -4.61 -5.75
CA ALA A 360 28.25 -5.35 -4.55
C ALA A 360 29.04 -6.60 -4.97
N GLN A 361 30.23 -6.74 -4.39
CA GLN A 361 31.09 -7.90 -4.55
C GLN A 361 31.12 -8.67 -3.22
N VAL A 362 30.85 -9.97 -3.29
CA VAL A 362 31.02 -10.89 -2.16
C VAL A 362 32.14 -11.84 -2.53
N ASP A 363 33.26 -11.69 -1.84
CA ASP A 363 34.42 -12.56 -2.00
C ASP A 363 34.30 -13.77 -1.07
N LEU A 364 34.25 -14.97 -1.67
CA LEU A 364 34.33 -16.25 -0.96
C LEU A 364 35.68 -16.91 -1.27
N PRO A 365 36.19 -17.80 -0.40
CA PRO A 365 37.46 -18.50 -0.61
C PRO A 365 37.58 -19.20 -1.98
N ASP A 366 36.47 -19.69 -2.54
CA ASP A 366 36.43 -20.46 -3.78
C ASP A 366 35.85 -19.67 -4.98
N GLY A 367 35.66 -18.35 -4.84
CA GLY A 367 35.15 -17.49 -5.91
C GLY A 367 34.40 -16.25 -5.43
N GLY A 368 34.28 -15.25 -6.30
CA GLY A 368 33.50 -14.04 -6.03
C GLY A 368 32.16 -14.04 -6.74
N SER A 369 31.15 -13.41 -6.15
CA SER A 369 29.90 -13.06 -6.84
C SER A 369 29.72 -11.55 -6.88
N ASN A 370 29.33 -11.04 -8.04
CA ASN A 370 29.08 -9.62 -8.26
C ASN A 370 27.61 -9.43 -8.64
N TYR A 371 26.93 -8.50 -7.97
CA TYR A 371 25.57 -8.12 -8.34
C TYR A 371 25.42 -6.60 -8.30
N SER A 372 24.60 -6.08 -9.21
CA SER A 372 24.26 -4.66 -9.22
C SER A 372 23.23 -4.36 -8.15
N VAL A 373 23.49 -3.35 -7.34
CA VAL A 373 22.61 -2.83 -6.29
C VAL A 373 22.32 -1.37 -6.59
N PHE A 374 21.05 -1.02 -6.61
CA PHE A 374 20.62 0.37 -6.68
C PHE A 374 20.55 0.96 -5.28
N VAL A 375 20.97 2.21 -5.13
CA VAL A 375 20.69 2.96 -3.91
C VAL A 375 19.18 3.23 -3.87
N PRO A 376 18.48 2.86 -2.78
CA PRO A 376 17.03 3.05 -2.70
C PRO A 376 16.60 4.48 -2.99
N GLY A 377 15.56 4.66 -3.81
CA GLY A 377 14.98 5.96 -4.14
C GLY A 377 15.73 6.77 -5.19
N VAL A 378 17.01 6.49 -5.48
CA VAL A 378 17.81 7.30 -6.42
C VAL A 378 17.27 7.17 -7.85
N ARG A 379 16.85 5.96 -8.25
CA ARG A 379 16.28 5.72 -9.57
C ARG A 379 14.95 6.48 -9.73
N GLU A 380 14.06 6.33 -8.76
CA GLU A 380 12.75 6.99 -8.74
C GLU A 380 12.91 8.51 -8.75
N PHE A 381 13.91 9.03 -8.02
CA PHE A 381 14.23 10.44 -7.99
C PHE A 381 14.70 10.94 -9.37
N ALA A 382 15.65 10.23 -9.99
CA ALA A 382 16.16 10.57 -11.32
C ALA A 382 15.08 10.47 -12.40
N GLU A 383 14.20 9.47 -12.33
CA GLU A 383 13.02 9.36 -13.21
C GLU A 383 12.06 10.54 -12.99
N GLY A 384 11.86 10.98 -11.74
CA GLY A 384 11.11 12.19 -11.42
C GLY A 384 11.69 13.45 -12.05
N LEU A 385 13.02 13.63 -12.01
CA LEU A 385 13.73 14.74 -12.65
C LEU A 385 13.62 14.66 -14.18
N LEU A 386 13.76 13.47 -14.76
CA LEU A 386 13.59 13.23 -16.19
C LEU A 386 12.21 13.64 -16.69
N ILE A 387 11.16 13.46 -15.87
CA ILE A 387 9.80 13.95 -16.18
C ILE A 387 9.72 15.48 -16.15
N LYS A 388 10.47 16.14 -15.27
CA LYS A 388 10.42 17.60 -15.10
C LYS A 388 11.23 18.35 -16.15
N ASP A 389 12.45 17.91 -16.42
CA ASP A 389 13.34 18.49 -17.41
C ASP A 389 14.32 17.42 -17.91
N SER A 390 13.98 16.83 -19.06
CA SER A 390 14.75 15.72 -19.59
C SER A 390 16.12 16.14 -20.11
N ALA A 391 16.23 17.31 -20.73
CA ALA A 391 17.48 17.86 -21.25
C ALA A 391 18.49 18.03 -20.11
N ARG A 392 18.09 18.75 -19.07
CA ARG A 392 18.94 18.99 -17.90
C ARG A 392 19.33 17.71 -17.18
N MET A 393 18.44 16.72 -17.12
CA MET A 393 18.76 15.42 -16.51
C MET A 393 19.80 14.64 -17.33
N LEU A 394 19.73 14.67 -18.67
CA LEU A 394 20.76 14.07 -19.51
C LEU A 394 22.09 14.80 -19.39
N ASP A 395 22.08 16.13 -19.39
CA ASP A 395 23.29 16.94 -19.19
C ASP A 395 23.95 16.63 -17.83
N MET A 396 23.15 16.41 -16.79
CA MET A 396 23.63 15.96 -15.49
C MET A 396 24.23 14.55 -15.56
N ALA A 397 23.60 13.61 -16.28
CA ALA A 397 24.13 12.27 -16.46
C ALA A 397 25.45 12.26 -17.24
N LEU A 398 25.60 13.16 -18.22
CA LEU A 398 26.83 13.35 -19.00
C LEU A 398 27.98 13.91 -18.16
N ALA A 399 27.68 14.69 -17.13
CA ALA A 399 28.68 15.22 -16.20
C ALA A 399 29.23 14.16 -15.21
N LEU A 400 28.63 12.96 -15.15
CA LEU A 400 29.12 11.85 -14.32
C LEU A 400 30.38 11.22 -14.92
N PRO A 401 31.20 10.53 -14.10
CA PRO A 401 32.33 9.76 -14.61
C PRO A 401 31.92 8.79 -15.72
N ALA A 402 32.76 8.65 -16.76
CA ALA A 402 32.43 7.88 -17.97
C ALA A 402 31.96 6.44 -17.72
N LYS A 403 32.47 5.79 -16.65
CA LYS A 403 32.07 4.43 -16.26
C LYS A 403 30.59 4.34 -15.83
N ASP A 404 30.02 5.45 -15.35
CA ASP A 404 28.67 5.53 -14.78
C ASP A 404 27.69 6.16 -15.79
N SER A 405 28.15 7.12 -16.60
CA SER A 405 27.29 7.89 -17.51
C SER A 405 26.67 7.07 -18.64
N GLY A 406 27.39 6.12 -19.24
CA GLY A 406 26.92 5.42 -20.45
C GLY A 406 25.60 4.65 -20.27
N ALA A 407 25.48 3.86 -19.19
CA ALA A 407 24.27 3.09 -18.92
C ALA A 407 23.09 3.99 -18.52
N ILE A 408 23.36 5.06 -17.76
CA ILE A 408 22.34 6.02 -17.31
C ILE A 408 21.81 6.80 -18.52
N LEU A 409 22.72 7.33 -19.34
CA LEU A 409 22.41 8.05 -20.58
C LEU A 409 21.55 7.19 -21.49
N SER A 410 21.97 5.95 -21.80
CA SER A 410 21.20 5.06 -22.66
C SER A 410 19.78 4.80 -22.13
N ASN A 411 19.62 4.55 -20.82
CA ASN A 411 18.31 4.32 -20.23
C ASN A 411 17.41 5.55 -20.28
N PHE A 412 17.93 6.73 -19.93
CA PHE A 412 17.14 7.97 -19.88
C PHE A 412 16.85 8.54 -21.27
N SER A 413 17.80 8.44 -22.20
CA SER A 413 17.58 8.73 -23.63
C SER A 413 16.45 7.88 -24.18
N ASN A 414 16.45 6.56 -23.90
CA ASN A 414 15.37 5.67 -24.33
C ASN A 414 14.00 6.08 -23.77
N GLN A 415 13.93 6.44 -22.49
CA GLN A 415 12.69 6.89 -21.86
C GLN A 415 12.20 8.23 -22.44
N TRP A 416 13.09 9.20 -22.61
CA TRP A 416 12.73 10.50 -23.18
C TRP A 416 12.29 10.35 -24.64
N ALA A 417 13.09 9.72 -25.51
CA ALA A 417 12.77 9.54 -26.92
C ALA A 417 11.45 8.77 -27.14
N SER A 418 11.09 7.87 -26.20
CA SER A 418 9.80 7.17 -26.24
C SER A 418 8.60 8.08 -25.92
N ARG A 419 8.79 9.07 -25.06
CA ARG A 419 7.73 10.00 -24.62
C ARG A 419 7.61 11.20 -25.57
N ASP A 420 8.73 11.77 -25.97
CA ASP A 420 8.83 13.02 -26.72
C ASP A 420 10.06 12.97 -27.62
N LEU A 421 9.87 12.34 -28.80
CA LEU A 421 10.93 12.16 -29.78
C LEU A 421 11.39 13.49 -30.38
N GLU A 422 10.47 14.44 -30.60
CA GLU A 422 10.79 15.73 -31.21
C GLU A 422 11.71 16.55 -30.30
N ALA A 423 11.36 16.69 -29.01
CA ALA A 423 12.23 17.38 -28.06
C ALA A 423 13.58 16.67 -27.86
N TYR A 424 13.58 15.33 -27.83
CA TYR A 424 14.81 14.55 -27.74
C TYR A 424 15.72 14.81 -28.95
N THR A 425 15.18 14.76 -30.17
CA THR A 425 15.88 15.10 -31.41
C THR A 425 16.44 16.53 -31.38
N GLY A 426 15.67 17.49 -30.87
CA GLY A 426 16.12 18.86 -30.64
C GLY A 426 17.35 18.94 -29.73
N TRP A 427 17.38 18.14 -28.66
CA TRP A 427 18.55 18.04 -27.76
C TRP A 427 19.75 17.35 -28.43
N VAL A 428 19.54 16.28 -29.21
CA VAL A 428 20.61 15.61 -29.97
C VAL A 428 21.32 16.58 -30.91
N ASN A 429 20.56 17.42 -31.61
CA ASN A 429 21.13 18.42 -32.53
C ASN A 429 21.94 19.53 -31.83
N GLN A 430 21.73 19.74 -30.53
CA GLN A 430 22.49 20.72 -29.74
C GLN A 430 23.79 20.13 -29.18
N GLN A 431 24.02 18.82 -29.28
CA GLN A 431 25.21 18.18 -28.74
C GLN A 431 26.45 18.50 -29.57
N SER A 432 27.46 19.09 -28.91
CA SER A 432 28.74 19.43 -29.52
C SER A 432 29.76 18.29 -29.50
N ASP A 433 29.62 17.33 -28.58
CA ASP A 433 30.46 16.13 -28.55
C ASP A 433 29.94 15.13 -29.61
N PRO A 434 30.74 14.81 -30.65
CA PRO A 434 30.32 13.90 -31.70
C PRO A 434 29.92 12.52 -31.17
N ARG A 435 30.57 12.02 -30.12
CA ARG A 435 30.28 10.67 -29.58
C ARG A 435 28.89 10.60 -28.95
N ILE A 436 28.52 11.65 -28.22
CA ILE A 436 27.21 11.76 -27.58
C ILE A 436 26.14 11.94 -28.65
N ARG A 437 26.40 12.83 -29.62
CA ARG A 437 25.50 13.08 -30.75
C ARG A 437 25.24 11.80 -31.54
N ASP A 438 26.29 11.07 -31.93
CA ASP A 438 26.17 9.84 -32.72
C ASP A 438 25.37 8.77 -31.98
N THR A 439 25.73 8.50 -30.72
CA THR A 439 25.01 7.50 -29.89
C THR A 439 23.53 7.85 -29.74
N ALA A 440 23.22 9.14 -29.60
CA ALA A 440 21.84 9.60 -29.45
C ALA A 440 21.08 9.62 -30.78
N ALA A 441 21.75 9.91 -31.90
CA ALA A 441 21.23 9.86 -33.26
C ALA A 441 20.78 8.45 -33.65
N ASP A 442 21.55 7.43 -33.25
CA ASP A 442 21.20 6.02 -33.48
C ASP A 442 19.84 5.68 -32.86
N LEU A 443 19.60 6.16 -31.63
CA LEU A 443 18.30 5.99 -30.97
C LEU A 443 17.18 6.75 -31.67
N VAL A 444 17.44 7.97 -32.18
CA VAL A 444 16.44 8.73 -32.97
C VAL A 444 16.06 7.94 -34.21
N SER A 445 17.05 7.45 -34.96
CA SER A 445 16.85 6.62 -36.15
C SER A 445 16.00 5.38 -35.84
N ASP A 446 16.34 4.65 -34.77
CA ASP A 446 15.60 3.47 -34.35
C ASP A 446 14.12 3.78 -34.00
N ARG A 447 13.87 4.90 -33.30
CA ARG A 447 12.51 5.30 -32.89
C ARG A 447 11.67 5.79 -34.06
N LEU A 448 12.27 6.50 -35.02
CA LEU A 448 11.62 6.91 -36.26
C LEU A 448 11.25 5.69 -37.12
N ALA A 449 12.19 4.75 -37.30
CA ALA A 449 11.94 3.52 -38.04
C ALA A 449 10.83 2.67 -37.40
N ALA A 450 10.81 2.57 -36.06
CA ALA A 450 9.75 1.87 -35.33
C ALA A 450 8.35 2.51 -35.50
N LYS A 451 8.30 3.81 -35.80
CA LYS A 451 7.05 4.56 -36.10
C LYS A 451 6.69 4.58 -37.60
N GLY A 452 7.52 4.00 -38.45
CA GLY A 452 7.32 3.97 -39.91
C GLY A 452 7.82 5.22 -40.66
N HIS A 453 8.53 6.12 -39.98
CA HIS A 453 9.19 7.30 -40.58
C HIS A 453 10.56 6.90 -41.13
N PHE A 454 10.57 6.02 -42.13
CA PHE A 454 11.81 5.37 -42.57
C PHE A 454 12.77 6.29 -43.33
N ASP A 455 12.26 7.26 -44.07
CA ASP A 455 13.05 8.28 -44.78
C ASP A 455 13.84 9.14 -43.78
N GLU A 456 13.15 9.69 -42.78
CA GLU A 456 13.79 10.48 -41.73
C GLU A 456 14.74 9.59 -40.88
N ALA A 457 14.34 8.35 -40.57
CA ALA A 457 15.20 7.41 -39.87
C ALA A 457 16.50 7.12 -40.62
N ALA A 458 16.43 7.00 -41.95
CA ALA A 458 17.58 6.75 -42.81
C ALA A 458 18.50 7.99 -42.88
N ASP A 459 17.93 9.20 -42.93
CA ASP A 459 18.69 10.46 -42.84
C ASP A 459 19.45 10.56 -41.50
N TRP A 460 18.83 10.16 -40.39
CA TRP A 460 19.50 10.08 -39.09
C TRP A 460 20.58 9.00 -39.05
N ALA A 461 20.29 7.82 -39.60
CA ALA A 461 21.23 6.70 -39.62
C ALA A 461 22.55 7.06 -40.31
N VAL A 462 22.51 7.85 -41.39
CA VAL A 462 23.71 8.20 -42.16
C VAL A 462 24.54 9.32 -41.52
N SER A 463 24.04 9.95 -40.46
CA SER A 463 24.69 11.09 -39.81
C SER A 463 25.73 10.72 -38.75
N GLY A 464 25.72 9.47 -38.25
CA GLY A 464 26.59 9.02 -37.15
C GLY A 464 27.79 8.16 -37.57
N SER A 465 28.73 7.93 -36.65
CA SER A 465 29.92 7.09 -36.85
C SER A 465 29.65 5.61 -37.19
N GLY A 466 28.44 5.11 -36.93
CA GLY A 466 27.96 3.77 -37.29
C GLY A 466 27.11 3.69 -38.58
N ALA A 467 27.20 4.71 -39.45
CA ALA A 467 26.24 4.94 -40.53
C ALA A 467 25.87 3.74 -41.40
N ALA A 468 26.85 2.93 -41.81
CA ALA A 468 26.59 1.79 -42.70
C ALA A 468 25.74 0.70 -42.04
N ASP A 469 25.99 0.40 -40.76
CA ASP A 469 25.28 -0.66 -40.03
C ASP A 469 23.87 -0.19 -39.62
N ASN A 470 23.75 1.05 -39.14
CA ASN A 470 22.46 1.63 -38.77
C ASN A 470 21.56 1.79 -40.00
N LEU A 471 22.10 2.27 -41.13
CA LEU A 471 21.36 2.36 -42.37
C LEU A 471 20.89 0.98 -42.85
N ARG A 472 21.75 -0.04 -42.74
CA ARG A 472 21.38 -1.43 -43.10
C ARG A 472 20.18 -1.92 -42.27
N GLN A 473 20.16 -1.62 -40.96
CA GLN A 473 19.06 -2.00 -40.08
C GLN A 473 17.75 -1.27 -40.44
N VAL A 474 17.81 0.05 -40.68
CA VAL A 474 16.64 0.83 -41.13
C VAL A 474 16.13 0.31 -42.46
N MET A 475 17.02 0.06 -43.43
CA MET A 475 16.67 -0.41 -44.77
C MET A 475 16.08 -1.80 -44.77
N SER A 476 16.53 -2.69 -43.90
CA SER A 476 15.92 -4.01 -43.72
C SER A 476 14.46 -3.88 -43.24
N ARG A 477 14.20 -3.02 -42.24
CA ARG A 477 12.84 -2.76 -41.76
C ARG A 477 11.99 -2.05 -42.81
N TRP A 478 12.56 -1.07 -43.52
CA TRP A 478 11.87 -0.31 -44.55
C TRP A 478 11.50 -1.22 -45.74
N LYS A 479 12.41 -2.09 -46.19
CA LYS A 479 12.14 -3.08 -47.26
C LYS A 479 10.92 -3.94 -46.95
N ALA A 480 10.80 -4.40 -45.71
CA ALA A 480 9.67 -5.21 -45.29
C ALA A 480 8.33 -4.45 -45.33
N ALA A 481 8.36 -3.13 -45.18
CA ALA A 481 7.18 -2.27 -45.24
C ALA A 481 6.88 -1.75 -46.66
N ASP A 482 7.89 -1.24 -47.37
CA ASP A 482 7.83 -0.65 -48.71
C ASP A 482 9.23 -0.64 -49.37
N ALA A 483 9.57 -1.72 -50.09
CA ALA A 483 10.83 -1.85 -50.80
C ALA A 483 11.02 -0.84 -51.95
N ASP A 484 9.95 -0.33 -52.56
CA ASP A 484 10.06 0.64 -53.66
C ASP A 484 10.39 2.03 -53.15
N ALA A 485 9.82 2.43 -52.01
CA ALA A 485 10.20 3.66 -51.33
C ALA A 485 11.65 3.61 -50.83
N ALA A 486 12.06 2.50 -50.20
CA ALA A 486 13.44 2.31 -49.74
C ALA A 486 14.46 2.45 -50.89
N ARG A 487 14.18 1.82 -52.05
CA ARG A 487 15.02 1.95 -53.24
C ARG A 487 15.07 3.38 -53.78
N ARG A 488 13.92 4.05 -53.89
CA ARG A 488 13.86 5.44 -54.37
C ARG A 488 14.68 6.37 -53.48
N TRP A 489 14.55 6.25 -52.15
CA TRP A 489 15.35 7.03 -51.21
C TRP A 489 16.85 6.76 -51.39
N LEU A 490 17.23 5.48 -51.50
CA LEU A 490 18.64 5.09 -51.61
C LEU A 490 19.31 5.72 -52.84
N GLU A 491 18.62 5.67 -53.99
CA GLU A 491 19.13 6.26 -55.22
C GLU A 491 19.23 7.79 -55.15
N SER A 492 18.28 8.46 -54.49
CA SER A 492 18.31 9.93 -54.31
C SER A 492 19.22 10.43 -53.18
N SER A 493 19.66 9.55 -52.28
CA SER A 493 20.46 9.92 -51.10
C SER A 493 21.89 10.36 -51.47
N SER A 494 22.55 11.09 -50.57
CA SER A 494 23.98 11.47 -50.70
C SER A 494 24.95 10.46 -50.08
N VAL A 495 24.50 9.23 -49.83
CA VAL A 495 25.29 8.16 -49.22
C VAL A 495 26.44 7.75 -50.16
N PRO A 496 27.64 7.42 -49.66
CA PRO A 496 28.76 6.96 -50.50
C PRO A 496 28.37 5.75 -51.37
N ASP A 497 28.86 5.71 -52.62
CA ASP A 497 28.49 4.68 -53.60
C ASP A 497 28.74 3.24 -53.10
N GLU A 498 29.81 3.03 -52.34
CA GLU A 498 30.11 1.75 -51.71
C GLU A 498 28.99 1.32 -50.73
N THR A 499 28.51 2.26 -49.91
CA THR A 499 27.41 1.98 -48.97
C THR A 499 26.10 1.79 -49.73
N LYS A 500 25.84 2.58 -50.78
CA LYS A 500 24.66 2.40 -51.65
C LYS A 500 24.64 1.01 -52.27
N GLU A 501 25.76 0.54 -52.81
CA GLU A 501 25.86 -0.79 -53.42
C GLU A 501 25.61 -1.92 -52.41
N ASN A 502 26.15 -1.79 -51.19
CA ASN A 502 25.91 -2.77 -50.13
C ASN A 502 24.44 -2.82 -49.69
N VAL A 503 23.78 -1.67 -49.56
CA VAL A 503 22.36 -1.59 -49.22
C VAL A 503 21.49 -2.05 -50.40
N ARG A 504 21.88 -1.76 -51.65
CA ARG A 504 21.16 -2.22 -52.85
C ARG A 504 21.07 -3.74 -52.90
N LYS A 505 22.17 -4.45 -52.65
CA LYS A 505 22.19 -5.91 -52.54
C LYS A 505 21.20 -6.42 -51.49
N LEU A 506 21.19 -5.79 -50.30
CA LEU A 506 20.20 -6.12 -49.25
C LEU A 506 18.75 -5.94 -49.73
N LEU A 507 18.46 -4.89 -50.50
CA LEU A 507 17.11 -4.63 -51.02
C LEU A 507 16.73 -5.60 -52.16
N GLU A 508 17.70 -6.10 -52.92
CA GLU A 508 17.51 -7.02 -54.06
C GLU A 508 17.42 -8.50 -53.66
N ASP A 509 18.03 -8.89 -52.54
CA ASP A 509 17.96 -10.26 -52.00
C ASP A 509 16.49 -10.62 -51.73
N ARG A 510 15.85 -11.32 -52.67
CA ARG A 510 14.52 -11.89 -52.47
C ARG A 510 14.63 -13.01 -51.45
N GLU A 511 13.86 -12.92 -50.35
CA GLU A 511 13.63 -14.06 -49.46
C GLU A 511 12.99 -15.23 -50.21
#